data_AF-A0A182GF76-F1
#
_entry.id   AF-A0A182GF76-F1
#
_cell.length_a   1.000
_cell.length_b   1.000
_cell.length_c   1.000
_cell.angle_alpha   90.00
_cell.angle_beta   90.00
_cell.angle_gamma   90.00
#
_symmetry.space_group_name_H-M   'P 1'
#
loop_
_entity.id
_entity.type
_entity.pdbx_description
1 polymer ?
#
loop_
_entity_poly.entity_id
_entity_poly.type
_entity_poly.pdbx_seq_one_letter_code
_entity_poly.pdbx_strand_id
1 'polypeptide(L)'
;MAQFVSSIIVVWTSLVLSVSAQYLQNEALLQAQATCVEYLGIPEARLAQYNISVYPPDRDTMCMIRCAGIILGFWEDEQGLLIDGAKQLFPDSCDVELVAQKVLHCAERKLLSCDPSDACARAYYSFRCAMRKFELSSSTSSSGQKLTAEKFLRAQYVCANTLRIPQDHLKLYNQGVYPDNTETRCLFRCIGIRLELYSDAMGPNLERLHSEFSVDQPLNEFKSRAGYCFEANRPLILDHCTAAYRNLYLCFREHFNAFTTQNRQTLLSHSPSPQTCLDLQSDLLLYGDDV
;
A
#
# COMPACT_ATOMS: atom_id res chain seq x y z
N MET A 1 -17.60 -55.65 37.50
CA MET A 1 -18.18 -54.78 38.54
C MET A 1 -17.06 -53.87 39.03
N ALA A 2 -17.09 -52.54 39.07
CA ALA A 2 -18.09 -51.50 38.80
C ALA A 2 -17.29 -50.18 38.54
N GLN A 3 -17.65 -49.39 37.52
CA GLN A 3 -18.19 -48.00 37.59
C GLN A 3 -17.13 -46.87 37.86
N PHE A 4 -16.82 -45.99 36.88
CA PHE A 4 -17.41 -44.65 36.56
C PHE A 4 -16.88 -43.53 37.52
N VAL A 5 -16.52 -42.28 37.21
CA VAL A 5 -16.74 -41.26 36.14
C VAL A 5 -15.77 -40.07 36.34
N SER A 6 -15.56 -39.25 35.29
CA SER A 6 -15.21 -37.81 35.26
C SER A 6 -13.74 -37.37 35.37
N SER A 7 -13.20 -36.74 34.31
CA SER A 7 -13.08 -35.25 34.14
C SER A 7 -11.59 -34.88 34.32
N ILE A 8 -10.86 -34.15 33.48
CA ILE A 8 -11.11 -33.05 32.53
C ILE A 8 -10.06 -33.17 31.41
N ILE A 9 -10.48 -32.92 30.18
CA ILE A 9 -9.61 -32.75 29.02
C ILE A 9 -8.98 -31.35 29.12
N VAL A 10 -7.65 -31.25 29.28
CA VAL A 10 -6.91 -30.00 29.05
C VAL A 10 -6.19 -30.14 27.72
N VAL A 11 -6.86 -29.70 26.66
CA VAL A 11 -6.24 -29.47 25.35
C VAL A 11 -5.29 -28.27 25.51
N TRP A 12 -3.99 -28.53 25.49
CA TRP A 12 -2.99 -27.48 25.30
C TRP A 12 -2.96 -27.12 23.81
N THR A 13 -3.89 -26.28 23.38
CA THR A 13 -3.74 -25.55 22.11
C THR A 13 -2.74 -24.42 22.33
N SER A 14 -1.48 -24.67 22.04
CA SER A 14 -0.50 -23.61 21.77
C SER A 14 -0.86 -22.95 20.44
N LEU A 15 -1.85 -22.05 20.46
CA LEU A 15 -2.10 -21.12 19.38
C LEU A 15 -1.02 -20.04 19.45
N VAL A 16 0.17 -20.33 18.91
CA VAL A 16 1.15 -19.28 18.62
C VAL A 16 0.57 -18.51 17.44
N LEU A 17 0.00 -17.34 17.75
CA LEU A 17 -0.42 -16.35 16.77
C LEU A 17 0.82 -15.93 15.97
N SER A 18 0.94 -16.44 14.74
CA SER A 18 1.87 -15.89 13.76
C SER A 18 1.32 -14.54 13.28
N VAL A 19 1.64 -13.47 14.00
CA VAL A 19 1.43 -12.09 13.52
C VAL A 19 2.55 -11.78 12.53
N SER A 20 2.37 -12.15 11.27
CA SER A 20 3.21 -11.64 10.18
C SER A 20 2.63 -10.31 9.69
N ALA A 21 2.94 -9.24 10.41
CA ALA A 21 2.77 -7.87 9.96
C ALA A 21 4.15 -7.24 9.83
N GLN A 22 4.81 -7.42 8.69
CA GLN A 22 6.08 -6.74 8.39
C GLN A 22 5.87 -5.86 7.16
N TYR A 23 5.20 -4.73 7.39
CA TYR A 23 5.39 -3.52 6.61
C TYR A 23 6.85 -3.09 6.82
N LEU A 24 7.56 -2.74 5.75
CA LEU A 24 8.90 -2.15 5.86
C LEU A 24 8.73 -0.73 6.44
N GLN A 25 8.56 -0.63 7.75
CA GLN A 25 8.45 0.62 8.48
C GLN A 25 9.81 0.93 9.11
N ASN A 26 10.23 2.19 9.05
CA ASN A 26 11.51 2.61 9.65
C ASN A 26 11.46 2.33 11.16
N GLU A 27 12.38 1.48 11.67
CA GLU A 27 12.42 1.09 13.08
C GLU A 27 12.59 2.29 14.03
N ALA A 28 13.35 3.30 13.61
CA ALA A 28 13.51 4.54 14.37
C ALA A 28 12.20 5.33 14.43
N LEU A 29 11.39 5.31 13.38
CA LEU A 29 10.05 5.91 13.39
C LEU A 29 9.11 5.20 14.36
N LEU A 30 9.10 3.87 14.39
CA LEU A 30 8.30 3.10 15.35
C LEU A 30 8.70 3.42 16.80
N GLN A 31 9.99 3.48 17.07
CA GLN A 31 10.52 3.80 18.40
C GLN A 31 10.18 5.23 18.82
N ALA A 32 10.34 6.20 17.91
CA ALA A 32 9.99 7.59 18.18
C ALA A 32 8.49 7.76 18.44
N GLN A 33 7.64 7.07 17.67
CA GLN A 33 6.19 7.08 17.87
C GLN A 33 5.80 6.53 19.24
N ALA A 34 6.37 5.40 19.66
CA ALA A 34 6.10 4.82 20.98
C ALA A 34 6.50 5.79 22.11
N THR A 35 7.69 6.38 22.01
CA THR A 35 8.19 7.38 22.96
C THR A 35 7.25 8.59 23.04
N CYS A 36 6.79 9.09 21.90
CA CYS A 36 5.91 10.25 21.83
C CYS A 36 4.48 9.97 22.30
N VAL A 37 3.97 8.75 22.09
CA VAL A 37 2.67 8.33 22.64
C VAL A 37 2.71 8.38 24.16
N GLU A 38 3.77 7.85 24.78
CA GLU A 38 3.97 7.90 26.23
C GLU A 38 4.13 9.36 26.71
N TYR A 39 5.03 10.12 26.11
CA TYR A 39 5.35 11.48 26.53
C TYR A 39 4.15 12.45 26.44
N LEU A 40 3.31 12.29 25.41
CA LEU A 40 2.14 13.13 25.20
C LEU A 40 0.88 12.63 25.93
N GLY A 41 0.95 11.50 26.62
CA GLY A 41 -0.20 10.89 27.29
C GLY A 41 -1.30 10.41 26.32
N ILE A 42 -0.91 10.05 25.09
CA ILE A 42 -1.83 9.54 24.08
C ILE A 42 -2.18 8.08 24.45
N PRO A 43 -3.45 7.63 24.31
CA PRO A 43 -3.81 6.26 24.62
C PRO A 43 -2.98 5.25 23.82
N GLU A 44 -2.37 4.27 24.51
CA GLU A 44 -1.48 3.27 23.89
C GLU A 44 -2.15 2.49 22.75
N ALA A 45 -3.48 2.32 22.79
CA ALA A 45 -4.26 1.72 21.71
C ALA A 45 -4.07 2.43 20.34
N ARG A 46 -3.67 3.71 20.34
CA ARG A 46 -3.35 4.49 19.13
C ARG A 46 -2.02 4.10 18.51
N LEU A 47 -1.07 3.59 19.30
CA LEU A 47 0.23 3.14 18.80
C LEU A 47 0.08 2.03 17.77
N ALA A 48 -0.88 1.12 17.96
CA ALA A 48 -1.17 0.09 16.97
C ALA A 48 -1.59 0.67 15.60
N GLN A 49 -2.28 1.82 15.56
CA GLN A 49 -2.66 2.51 14.33
C GLN A 49 -1.43 3.16 13.67
N TYR A 50 -0.58 3.82 14.46
CA TYR A 50 0.64 4.46 13.97
C TYR A 50 1.65 3.42 13.43
N ASN A 51 1.78 2.29 14.11
CA ASN A 51 2.62 1.15 13.71
C ASN A 51 2.15 0.43 12.45
N ILE A 52 0.99 0.78 11.89
CA ILE A 52 0.55 0.34 10.56
C ILE A 52 0.45 1.50 9.57
N SER A 53 1.09 2.63 9.90
CA SER A 53 1.13 3.87 9.12
C SER A 53 -0.24 4.53 8.89
N VAL A 54 -1.18 4.36 9.84
CA VAL A 54 -2.46 5.06 9.84
C VAL A 54 -2.37 6.27 10.75
N TYR A 55 -2.38 7.46 10.15
CA TYR A 55 -2.26 8.74 10.86
C TYR A 55 -3.51 9.60 10.64
N PRO A 56 -4.52 9.53 11.52
CA PRO A 56 -5.71 10.36 11.42
C PRO A 56 -5.41 11.85 11.67
N PRO A 57 -6.15 12.79 11.04
CA PRO A 57 -5.91 14.24 11.14
C PRO A 57 -6.50 14.86 12.41
N ASP A 58 -6.22 14.27 13.57
CA ASP A 58 -6.60 14.80 14.89
C ASP A 58 -5.39 15.35 15.65
N ARG A 59 -5.67 16.12 16.71
CA ARG A 59 -4.66 16.86 17.47
C ARG A 59 -3.57 15.95 18.06
N ASP A 60 -3.96 14.82 18.62
CA ASP A 60 -3.04 13.87 19.25
C ASP A 60 -2.07 13.32 18.22
N THR A 61 -2.58 12.89 17.07
CA THR A 61 -1.74 12.37 15.98
C THR A 61 -0.84 13.46 15.41
N MET A 62 -1.35 14.68 15.24
CA MET A 62 -0.55 15.81 14.76
C MET A 62 0.62 16.11 15.69
N CYS A 63 0.35 16.17 17.00
CA CYS A 63 1.39 16.45 17.98
C CYS A 63 2.34 15.27 18.19
N MET A 64 1.87 14.03 18.04
CA MET A 64 2.72 12.83 18.00
C MET A 64 3.72 12.91 16.83
N ILE A 65 3.26 13.27 15.63
CA ILE A 65 4.14 13.43 14.47
C ILE A 65 5.15 14.56 14.67
N ARG A 66 4.74 15.69 15.25
CA ARG A 66 5.68 16.76 15.65
C ARG A 66 6.76 16.23 16.58
N CYS A 67 6.37 15.53 17.65
CA CYS A 67 7.29 14.97 18.63
C CYS A 67 8.27 13.98 17.97
N ALA A 68 7.77 13.04 17.17
CA ALA A 68 8.60 12.07 16.46
C ALA A 68 9.52 12.77 15.45
N GLY A 69 9.05 13.85 14.81
CA GLY A 69 9.82 14.68 13.90
C GLY A 69 10.98 15.41 14.55
N ILE A 70 10.80 15.87 15.78
CA ILE A 70 11.88 16.46 16.58
C ILE A 70 12.90 15.39 16.97
N ILE A 71 12.45 14.22 17.46
CA ILE A 71 13.33 13.10 17.84
C ILE A 71 14.20 12.64 16.66
N LEU A 72 13.60 12.55 15.47
CA LEU A 72 14.26 12.05 14.27
C LEU A 72 14.92 13.16 13.44
N GLY A 73 14.81 14.42 13.87
CA GLY A 73 15.42 15.58 13.23
C GLY A 73 14.83 15.95 11.86
N PHE A 74 13.62 15.48 11.53
CA PHE A 74 12.92 15.89 10.30
C PHE A 74 12.02 17.12 10.50
N TRP A 75 11.81 17.57 11.75
CA TRP A 75 10.97 18.72 12.05
C TRP A 75 11.57 19.60 13.15
N GLU A 76 11.42 20.92 12.97
CA GLU A 76 11.71 21.94 13.97
C GLU A 76 10.62 23.02 13.88
N ASP A 77 10.21 23.63 15.00
CA ASP A 77 9.03 24.50 15.00
C ASP A 77 9.28 25.82 14.27
N GLU A 78 10.47 26.37 14.41
CA GLU A 78 10.91 27.61 13.79
C GLU A 78 11.21 27.41 12.31
N GLN A 79 11.93 26.34 11.97
CA GLN A 79 12.46 26.09 10.62
C GLN A 79 11.50 25.27 9.75
N GLY A 80 10.60 24.51 10.37
CA GLY A 80 9.66 23.62 9.69
C GLY A 80 10.30 22.28 9.31
N LEU A 81 10.03 21.81 8.09
CA LEU A 81 10.49 20.51 7.60
C LEU A 81 12.00 20.55 7.31
N LEU A 82 12.76 19.67 7.97
CA LEU A 82 14.20 19.53 7.78
C LEU A 82 14.50 18.35 6.87
N ILE A 83 15.05 18.64 5.69
CA ILE A 83 15.27 17.63 4.65
C ILE A 83 16.33 16.60 5.06
N ASP A 84 17.37 17.02 5.76
CA ASP A 84 18.45 16.11 6.17
C ASP A 84 17.97 15.02 7.14
N GLY A 85 17.07 15.33 8.08
CA GLY A 85 16.43 14.30 8.90
C GLY A 85 15.34 13.54 8.15
N ALA A 86 14.62 14.20 7.23
CA ALA A 86 13.60 13.54 6.42
C ALA A 86 14.19 12.47 5.47
N LYS A 87 15.48 12.55 5.11
CA LYS A 87 16.20 11.50 4.34
C LYS A 87 15.97 10.09 4.90
N GLN A 88 15.87 9.94 6.22
CA GLN A 88 15.65 8.65 6.88
C GLN A 88 14.24 8.07 6.63
N LEU A 89 13.26 8.92 6.28
CA LEU A 89 11.90 8.51 5.92
C LEU A 89 11.79 8.07 4.46
N PHE A 90 12.81 8.35 3.63
CA PHE A 90 12.87 7.95 2.23
C PHE A 90 13.81 6.74 2.08
N PRO A 91 13.31 5.52 1.79
CA PRO A 91 14.21 4.40 1.52
C PRO A 91 15.09 4.68 0.30
N ASP A 92 16.35 4.21 0.35
CA ASP A 92 17.41 4.38 -0.66
C ASP A 92 16.89 4.20 -2.09
N SER A 93 16.45 5.29 -2.72
CA SER A 93 15.97 5.28 -4.09
C SER A 93 16.00 6.69 -4.69
N CYS A 94 16.85 6.85 -5.71
CA CYS A 94 16.87 7.88 -6.75
C CYS A 94 16.76 9.37 -6.33
N ASP A 95 17.82 10.13 -6.63
CA ASP A 95 17.98 11.60 -6.52
C ASP A 95 17.28 12.26 -5.31
N VAL A 96 17.99 12.24 -4.19
CA VAL A 96 17.59 12.82 -2.90
C VAL A 96 17.17 14.28 -3.05
N GLU A 97 17.75 15.03 -3.99
CA GLU A 97 17.50 16.44 -4.19
C GLU A 97 16.15 16.69 -4.86
N LEU A 98 15.81 15.91 -5.88
CA LEU A 98 14.51 15.97 -6.56
C LEU A 98 13.35 15.52 -5.65
N VAL A 99 13.57 14.49 -4.83
CA VAL A 99 12.59 14.04 -3.83
C VAL A 99 12.41 15.12 -2.77
N ALA A 100 13.49 15.72 -2.28
CA ALA A 100 13.44 16.82 -1.35
C ALA A 100 12.64 18.02 -1.90
N GLN A 101 12.91 18.44 -3.14
CA GLN A 101 12.19 19.55 -3.79
C GLN A 101 10.68 19.28 -3.87
N LYS A 102 10.26 18.07 -4.25
CA LYS A 102 8.83 17.72 -4.32
C LYS A 102 8.15 17.73 -2.96
N VAL A 103 8.83 17.24 -1.94
CA VAL A 103 8.30 17.22 -0.57
C VAL A 103 8.19 18.63 -0.01
N LEU A 104 9.20 19.47 -0.24
CA LEU A 104 9.18 20.89 0.14
C LEU A 104 8.03 21.65 -0.54
N HIS A 105 7.91 21.53 -1.87
CA HIS A 105 6.84 22.20 -2.61
C HIS A 105 5.45 21.77 -2.13
N CYS A 106 5.26 20.48 -1.84
CA CYS A 106 4.03 19.98 -1.24
C CYS A 106 3.75 20.59 0.14
N ALA A 107 4.79 20.63 0.99
CA ALA A 107 4.68 21.14 2.35
C ALA A 107 4.34 22.63 2.32
N GLU A 108 5.10 23.45 1.60
CA GLU A 108 4.87 24.89 1.42
C GLU A 108 3.41 25.17 1.05
N ARG A 109 2.90 24.50 0.01
CA ARG A 109 1.53 24.71 -0.47
C ARG A 109 0.47 24.33 0.56
N LYS A 110 0.71 23.30 1.39
CA LYS A 110 -0.21 22.88 2.46
C LYS A 110 -0.11 23.77 3.70
N LEU A 111 1.05 24.35 3.95
CA LEU A 111 1.27 25.26 5.07
C LEU A 111 0.62 26.63 4.84
N LEU A 112 0.35 27.04 3.60
CA LEU A 112 -0.42 28.26 3.29
C LEU A 112 -1.80 28.30 3.95
N SER A 113 -2.41 27.14 4.21
CA SER A 113 -3.72 27.04 4.88
C SER A 113 -3.63 26.63 6.35
N CYS A 114 -2.42 26.55 6.92
CA CYS A 114 -2.21 26.23 8.33
C CYS A 114 -2.01 27.51 9.16
N ASP A 115 -2.45 27.49 10.41
CA ASP A 115 -2.09 28.54 11.37
C ASP A 115 -0.56 28.48 11.61
N PRO A 116 0.19 29.58 11.41
CA PRO A 116 1.62 29.63 11.65
C PRO A 116 2.02 29.24 13.09
N SER A 117 1.13 29.47 14.06
CA SER A 117 1.33 29.15 15.47
C SER A 117 1.04 27.68 15.81
N ASP A 118 0.38 26.93 14.93
CA ASP A 118 0.05 25.52 15.14
C ASP A 118 1.18 24.59 14.65
N ALA A 119 2.23 24.51 15.46
CA ALA A 119 3.38 23.65 15.17
C ALA A 119 3.02 22.18 14.94
N CYS A 120 2.00 21.64 15.63
CA CYS A 120 1.57 20.26 15.45
C CYS A 120 0.94 20.04 14.07
N ALA A 121 0.03 20.91 13.66
CA ALA A 121 -0.59 20.83 12.33
C ALA A 121 0.44 21.00 11.22
N ARG A 122 1.36 21.97 11.38
CA ARG A 122 2.43 22.23 10.41
C ARG A 122 3.35 21.02 10.24
N ALA A 123 3.76 20.38 11.34
CA ALA A 123 4.57 19.16 11.31
C ALA A 123 3.84 18.02 10.61
N TYR A 124 2.57 17.80 10.98
CA TYR A 124 1.75 16.74 10.43
C TYR A 124 1.55 16.84 8.91
N TYR A 125 1.17 18.02 8.40
CA TYR A 125 0.95 18.17 6.96
C TYR A 125 2.24 18.10 6.15
N SER A 126 3.37 18.53 6.73
CA SER A 126 4.69 18.37 6.12
C SER A 126 5.13 16.90 6.08
N PHE A 127 4.90 16.16 7.18
CA PHE A 127 5.14 14.71 7.24
C PHE A 127 4.28 13.93 6.23
N ARG A 128 3.00 14.31 6.06
CA ARG A 128 2.14 13.69 5.02
C ARG A 128 2.67 13.91 3.61
N CYS A 129 3.32 15.05 3.34
CA CYS A 129 4.01 15.28 2.07
C CYS A 129 5.20 14.34 1.88
N ALA A 130 5.99 14.09 2.92
CA ALA A 130 7.08 13.11 2.89
C ALA A 130 6.55 11.68 2.73
N MET A 131 5.44 11.35 3.40
CA MET A 131 4.81 10.04 3.37
C MET A 131 3.86 9.82 2.19
N ARG A 132 3.71 10.77 1.25
CA ARG A 132 2.75 10.66 0.13
C ARG A 132 3.01 9.49 -0.82
N LYS A 133 4.19 8.87 -0.79
CA LYS A 133 4.43 7.55 -1.43
C LYS A 133 3.50 6.44 -0.86
N PHE A 134 2.95 6.63 0.34
CA PHE A 134 2.07 5.70 1.05
C PHE A 134 0.59 6.14 1.09
N GLU A 135 0.27 7.39 0.77
CA GLU A 135 -1.10 7.93 0.75
C GLU A 135 -1.74 8.05 -0.64
N LEU A 136 -1.01 7.74 -1.72
CA LEU A 136 -1.59 7.62 -3.08
C LEU A 136 -2.47 6.36 -3.24
N SER A 137 -2.94 5.77 -2.13
CA SER A 137 -3.79 4.58 -2.11
C SER A 137 -5.05 4.72 -1.25
N SER A 138 -5.40 5.91 -0.74
CA SER A 138 -6.61 6.03 0.08
C SER A 138 -7.42 7.33 0.00
N SER A 139 -7.00 8.36 -0.74
CA SER A 139 -7.80 9.59 -0.80
C SER A 139 -7.55 10.44 -2.04
N THR A 140 -7.74 9.83 -3.19
CA THR A 140 -8.46 10.42 -4.32
C THR A 140 -9.05 9.23 -5.03
N SER A 141 -10.38 9.13 -5.08
CA SER A 141 -11.07 8.28 -6.03
C SER A 141 -10.58 8.67 -7.43
N SER A 142 -9.51 8.02 -7.90
CA SER A 142 -9.04 8.11 -9.28
C SER A 142 -9.96 7.24 -10.13
N SER A 143 -11.25 7.55 -10.10
CA SER A 143 -12.19 7.14 -11.13
C SER A 143 -11.79 7.91 -12.40
N GLY A 144 -10.75 7.44 -13.09
CA GLY A 144 -10.28 8.06 -14.33
C GLY A 144 -8.85 7.75 -14.74
N GLN A 145 -7.98 7.20 -13.88
CA GLN A 145 -6.60 6.92 -14.28
C GLN A 145 -6.44 5.46 -14.73
N LYS A 146 -6.32 5.26 -16.05
CA LYS A 146 -6.11 3.96 -16.69
C LYS A 146 -4.97 3.16 -16.05
N LEU A 147 -5.14 1.85 -15.98
CA LEU A 147 -4.10 0.89 -15.59
C LEU A 147 -3.04 0.83 -16.70
N THR A 148 -1.82 1.19 -16.36
CA THR A 148 -0.65 1.08 -17.24
C THR A 148 0.27 -0.05 -16.79
N ALA A 149 1.12 -0.53 -17.70
CA ALA A 149 2.09 -1.59 -17.41
C ALA A 149 3.02 -1.22 -16.25
N GLU A 150 3.44 0.05 -16.20
CA GLU A 150 4.35 0.59 -15.19
C GLU A 150 3.69 0.61 -13.81
N LYS A 151 2.40 0.98 -13.71
CA LYS A 151 1.64 0.90 -12.45
C LYS A 151 1.49 -0.53 -11.98
N PHE A 152 1.17 -1.44 -12.90
CA PHE A 152 1.04 -2.86 -12.59
C PHE A 152 2.37 -3.45 -12.10
N LEU A 153 3.48 -3.19 -12.80
CA LEU A 153 4.82 -3.59 -12.39
C LEU A 153 5.21 -3.02 -11.03
N ARG A 154 5.00 -1.72 -10.84
CA ARG A 154 5.31 -1.05 -9.57
C ARG A 154 4.53 -1.70 -8.43
N ALA A 155 3.23 -1.96 -8.61
CA ALA A 155 2.43 -2.66 -7.63
C ALA A 155 2.95 -4.09 -7.38
N GLN A 156 3.29 -4.84 -8.43
CA GLN A 156 3.85 -6.18 -8.33
C GLN A 156 5.15 -6.21 -7.55
N TYR A 157 6.12 -5.34 -7.88
CA TYR A 157 7.40 -5.26 -7.20
C TYR A 157 7.25 -4.86 -5.73
N VAL A 158 6.45 -3.84 -5.44
CA VAL A 158 6.19 -3.41 -4.06
C VAL A 158 5.53 -4.56 -3.27
N CYS A 159 4.54 -5.22 -3.83
CA CYS A 159 3.86 -6.33 -3.16
C CYS A 159 4.77 -7.54 -2.96
N ALA A 160 5.58 -7.90 -3.95
CA ALA A 160 6.53 -9.00 -3.85
C ALA A 160 7.59 -8.74 -2.77
N ASN A 161 8.09 -7.50 -2.67
CA ASN A 161 9.01 -7.11 -1.61
C ASN A 161 8.35 -7.16 -0.23
N THR A 162 7.14 -6.60 -0.08
CA THR A 162 6.38 -6.64 1.19
C THR A 162 6.10 -8.07 1.64
N LEU A 163 5.77 -8.95 0.71
CA LEU A 163 5.47 -10.36 0.99
C LEU A 163 6.72 -11.26 1.03
N ARG A 164 7.91 -10.68 0.81
CA ARG A 164 9.20 -11.39 0.74
C ARG A 164 9.17 -12.58 -0.22
N ILE A 165 8.56 -12.37 -1.39
CA ILE A 165 8.46 -13.40 -2.42
C ILE A 165 9.86 -13.74 -2.95
N PRO A 166 10.21 -15.04 -3.06
CA PRO A 166 11.47 -15.48 -3.65
C PRO A 166 11.70 -14.94 -5.08
N GLN A 167 12.95 -14.59 -5.40
CA GLN A 167 13.32 -14.06 -6.72
C GLN A 167 12.96 -14.99 -7.88
N ASP A 168 12.95 -16.31 -7.66
CA ASP A 168 12.56 -17.26 -8.71
C ASP A 168 11.07 -17.20 -9.04
N HIS A 169 10.20 -16.89 -8.06
CA HIS A 169 8.78 -16.62 -8.33
C HIS A 169 8.59 -15.30 -9.08
N LEU A 170 9.38 -14.26 -8.76
CA LEU A 170 9.34 -12.98 -9.48
C LEU A 170 9.66 -13.14 -10.98
N LYS A 171 10.62 -14.00 -11.33
CA LYS A 171 10.92 -14.32 -12.73
C LYS A 171 9.71 -14.90 -13.46
N LEU A 172 8.96 -15.80 -12.80
CA LEU A 172 7.74 -16.37 -13.36
C LEU A 172 6.65 -15.30 -13.53
N TYR A 173 6.45 -14.44 -12.53
CA TYR A 173 5.45 -13.37 -12.61
C TYR A 173 5.75 -12.37 -13.73
N ASN A 174 7.02 -11.99 -13.92
CA ASN A 174 7.44 -11.13 -15.02
C ASN A 174 7.22 -11.77 -16.41
N GLN A 175 7.08 -13.10 -16.46
CA GLN A 175 6.69 -13.85 -17.67
C GLN A 175 5.17 -14.04 -17.80
N GLY A 176 4.38 -13.51 -16.86
CA GLY A 176 2.94 -13.69 -16.79
C GLY A 176 2.48 -15.05 -16.27
N VAL A 177 3.38 -15.79 -15.62
CA VAL A 177 3.09 -17.12 -15.06
C VAL A 177 2.84 -16.98 -13.57
N TYR A 178 1.60 -17.21 -13.16
CA TYR A 178 1.15 -17.06 -11.77
C TYR A 178 0.63 -18.41 -11.22
N PRO A 179 1.51 -19.25 -10.63
CA PRO A 179 1.12 -20.55 -10.07
C PRO A 179 0.19 -20.39 -8.86
N ASP A 180 -0.72 -21.34 -8.66
CA ASP A 180 -1.62 -21.36 -7.50
C ASP A 180 -0.89 -21.85 -6.23
N ASN A 181 -0.16 -20.93 -5.58
CA ASN A 181 0.49 -21.13 -4.28
C ASN A 181 0.19 -19.95 -3.35
N THR A 182 0.56 -20.08 -2.08
CA THR A 182 0.25 -19.09 -1.03
C THR A 182 0.81 -17.70 -1.37
N GLU A 183 2.04 -17.65 -1.87
CA GLU A 183 2.74 -16.42 -2.23
C GLU A 183 2.03 -15.68 -3.36
N THR A 184 1.69 -16.38 -4.45
CA THR A 184 0.95 -15.80 -5.58
C THR A 184 -0.44 -15.34 -5.16
N ARG A 185 -1.12 -16.10 -4.29
CA ARG A 185 -2.46 -15.71 -3.81
C ARG A 185 -2.42 -14.38 -3.08
N CYS A 186 -1.49 -14.23 -2.15
CA CYS A 186 -1.34 -12.99 -1.41
C CYS A 186 -0.78 -11.85 -2.27
N LEU A 187 0.03 -12.15 -3.29
CA LEU A 187 0.48 -11.16 -4.28
C LEU A 187 -0.72 -10.51 -4.98
N PHE A 188 -1.67 -11.30 -5.48
CA PHE A 188 -2.85 -10.76 -6.17
C PHE A 188 -3.78 -9.97 -5.25
N ARG A 189 -3.91 -10.37 -3.98
CA ARG A 189 -4.60 -9.54 -2.98
C ARG A 189 -3.93 -8.18 -2.86
N CYS A 190 -2.62 -8.16 -2.67
CA CYS A 190 -1.86 -6.91 -2.51
C CYS A 190 -1.94 -6.01 -3.76
N ILE A 191 -1.72 -6.56 -4.95
CA ILE A 191 -1.81 -5.84 -6.23
C ILE A 191 -3.22 -5.30 -6.42
N GLY A 192 -4.24 -6.14 -6.19
CA GLY A 192 -5.64 -5.77 -6.34
C GLY A 192 -6.06 -4.62 -5.44
N ILE A 193 -5.63 -4.63 -4.17
CA ILE A 193 -5.88 -3.53 -3.23
C ILE A 193 -5.15 -2.26 -3.65
N ARG A 194 -3.85 -2.35 -3.98
CA ARG A 194 -3.03 -1.18 -4.37
C ARG A 194 -3.51 -0.50 -5.64
N LEU A 195 -4.09 -1.27 -6.55
CA LEU A 195 -4.64 -0.77 -7.82
C LEU A 195 -6.16 -0.56 -7.75
N GLU A 196 -6.76 -0.69 -6.57
CA GLU A 196 -8.22 -0.62 -6.31
C GLU A 196 -9.08 -1.49 -7.25
N LEU A 197 -8.51 -2.57 -7.76
CA LEU A 197 -9.20 -3.63 -8.51
C LEU A 197 -9.93 -4.59 -7.57
N TYR A 198 -9.62 -4.56 -6.27
CA TYR A 198 -10.14 -5.49 -5.27
C TYR A 198 -10.15 -4.86 -3.87
N SER A 199 -11.10 -5.27 -3.04
CA SER A 199 -11.07 -5.07 -1.59
C SER A 199 -11.48 -6.33 -0.86
N ASP A 200 -11.01 -6.53 0.37
CA ASP A 200 -11.39 -7.69 1.17
C ASP A 200 -12.89 -7.69 1.53
N ALA A 201 -13.50 -6.50 1.64
CA ALA A 201 -14.90 -6.33 2.02
C ALA A 201 -15.88 -6.56 0.86
N MET A 202 -15.56 -6.05 -0.34
CA MET A 202 -16.48 -6.07 -1.48
C MET A 202 -16.04 -7.04 -2.59
N GLY A 203 -14.84 -7.62 -2.49
CA GLY A 203 -14.27 -8.44 -3.56
C GLY A 203 -13.77 -7.59 -4.74
N PRO A 204 -13.75 -8.16 -5.96
CA PRO A 204 -13.30 -7.46 -7.17
C PRO A 204 -14.18 -6.24 -7.48
N ASN A 205 -13.55 -5.11 -7.84
CA ASN A 205 -14.22 -3.90 -8.30
C ASN A 205 -14.60 -4.04 -9.78
N LEU A 206 -15.82 -4.50 -10.05
CA LEU A 206 -16.27 -4.88 -11.38
C LEU A 206 -16.37 -3.70 -12.34
N GLU A 207 -16.77 -2.53 -11.86
CA GLU A 207 -16.81 -1.29 -12.62
C GLU A 207 -15.41 -0.90 -13.09
N ARG A 208 -14.43 -0.95 -12.18
CA ARG A 208 -13.04 -0.64 -12.54
C ARG A 208 -12.48 -1.68 -13.50
N LEU A 209 -12.62 -2.97 -13.20
CA LEU A 209 -12.14 -4.05 -14.08
C LEU A 209 -12.75 -3.97 -15.49
N HIS A 210 -14.03 -3.64 -15.58
CA HIS A 210 -14.71 -3.40 -16.86
C HIS A 210 -14.09 -2.23 -17.62
N SER A 211 -13.90 -1.09 -16.94
CA SER A 211 -13.30 0.10 -17.55
C SER A 211 -11.85 -0.10 -18.02
N GLU A 212 -11.11 -1.04 -17.41
CA GLU A 212 -9.73 -1.33 -17.77
C GLU A 212 -9.59 -2.39 -18.87
N PHE A 213 -10.44 -3.42 -18.85
CA PHE A 213 -10.22 -4.62 -19.64
C PHE A 213 -11.33 -4.95 -20.65
N SER A 214 -12.49 -4.31 -20.60
CA SER A 214 -13.66 -4.75 -21.38
C SER A 214 -14.64 -3.62 -21.70
N VAL A 215 -14.13 -2.42 -22.02
CA VAL A 215 -14.96 -1.24 -22.36
C VAL A 215 -15.89 -1.50 -23.55
N ASP A 216 -15.53 -2.44 -24.42
CA ASP A 216 -16.30 -2.88 -25.59
C ASP A 216 -17.47 -3.83 -25.26
N GLN A 217 -17.49 -4.42 -24.06
CA GLN A 217 -18.58 -5.26 -23.57
C GLN A 217 -19.62 -4.43 -22.77
N PRO A 218 -20.93 -4.74 -22.81
CA PRO A 218 -21.89 -4.17 -21.86
C PRO A 218 -21.56 -4.53 -20.39
N LEU A 219 -21.57 -3.54 -19.48
CA LEU A 219 -21.22 -3.71 -18.06
C LEU A 219 -22.07 -4.77 -17.35
N ASN A 220 -23.37 -4.85 -17.66
CA ASN A 220 -24.27 -5.83 -17.07
C ASN A 220 -23.89 -7.28 -17.43
N GLU A 221 -23.49 -7.52 -18.67
CA GLU A 221 -23.02 -8.84 -19.12
C GLU A 221 -21.67 -9.19 -18.49
N PHE A 222 -20.77 -8.22 -18.37
CA PHE A 222 -19.49 -8.38 -17.70
C PHE A 222 -19.69 -8.79 -16.23
N LYS A 223 -20.55 -8.07 -15.50
CA LYS A 223 -20.91 -8.38 -14.12
C LYS A 223 -21.57 -9.75 -13.98
N SER A 224 -22.47 -10.11 -14.91
CA SER A 224 -23.16 -11.41 -14.88
C SER A 224 -22.17 -12.56 -15.05
N ARG A 225 -21.23 -12.44 -16.00
CA ARG A 225 -20.17 -13.43 -16.23
C ARG A 225 -19.25 -13.57 -15.01
N ALA A 226 -18.87 -12.45 -14.41
CA ALA A 226 -18.08 -12.44 -13.17
C ALA A 226 -18.81 -13.17 -12.02
N GLY A 227 -20.12 -12.92 -11.86
CA GLY A 227 -20.95 -13.58 -10.86
C GLY A 227 -20.97 -15.11 -10.99
N TYR A 228 -21.16 -15.63 -12.21
CA TYR A 228 -21.08 -17.07 -12.46
C TYR A 228 -19.71 -17.66 -12.08
N CYS A 229 -18.63 -16.93 -12.38
CA CYS A 229 -17.29 -17.37 -12.02
C CYS A 229 -17.05 -17.35 -10.51
N PHE A 230 -17.56 -16.34 -9.78
CA PHE A 230 -17.44 -16.25 -8.33
C PHE A 230 -18.13 -17.42 -7.64
N GLU A 231 -19.33 -17.79 -8.09
CA GLU A 231 -20.03 -18.96 -7.55
C GLU A 231 -19.26 -20.26 -7.84
N ALA A 232 -18.73 -20.42 -9.05
CA ALA A 232 -17.93 -21.59 -9.42
C ALA A 232 -16.61 -21.70 -8.63
N ASN A 233 -16.05 -20.56 -8.20
CA ASN A 233 -14.78 -20.49 -7.49
C ASN A 233 -14.92 -20.19 -5.99
N ARG A 234 -16.14 -20.26 -5.45
CA ARG A 234 -16.43 -19.91 -4.06
C ARG A 234 -15.43 -20.59 -3.11
N PRO A 235 -14.66 -19.82 -2.32
CA PRO A 235 -13.61 -20.39 -1.52
C PRO A 235 -14.20 -21.26 -0.41
N LEU A 236 -13.70 -22.49 -0.27
CA LEU A 236 -14.06 -23.38 0.83
C LEU A 236 -13.47 -22.89 2.17
N ILE A 237 -12.35 -22.16 2.09
CA ILE A 237 -11.65 -21.55 3.22
C ILE A 237 -11.68 -20.04 3.04
N LEU A 238 -12.23 -19.32 4.02
CA LEU A 238 -12.32 -17.86 4.04
C LEU A 238 -10.99 -17.22 4.45
N ASP A 239 -9.95 -17.37 3.62
CA ASP A 239 -8.76 -16.54 3.71
C ASP A 239 -8.73 -15.50 2.58
N HIS A 240 -8.35 -14.27 2.93
CA HIS A 240 -8.41 -13.13 2.01
C HIS A 240 -7.51 -13.32 0.78
N CYS A 241 -6.36 -14.00 0.92
CA CYS A 241 -5.45 -14.23 -0.20
C CYS A 241 -6.06 -15.20 -1.21
N THR A 242 -6.61 -16.33 -0.77
CA THR A 242 -7.31 -17.29 -1.63
C THR A 242 -8.55 -16.67 -2.25
N ALA A 243 -9.33 -15.89 -1.49
CA ALA A 243 -10.49 -15.18 -2.03
C ALA A 243 -10.10 -14.21 -3.15
N ALA A 244 -9.04 -13.42 -2.95
CA ALA A 244 -8.52 -12.53 -3.99
C ALA A 244 -8.03 -13.31 -5.21
N TYR A 245 -7.21 -14.35 -5.03
CA TYR A 245 -6.71 -15.13 -6.16
C TYR A 245 -7.83 -15.77 -6.97
N ARG A 246 -8.82 -16.37 -6.30
CA ARG A 246 -9.94 -17.04 -6.97
C ARG A 246 -10.87 -16.06 -7.67
N ASN A 247 -11.26 -14.98 -7.00
CA ASN A 247 -12.28 -14.08 -7.53
C ASN A 247 -11.68 -12.96 -8.40
N LEU A 248 -10.47 -12.48 -8.11
CA LEU A 248 -9.80 -11.46 -8.93
C LEU A 248 -8.95 -12.10 -10.04
N TYR A 249 -8.04 -13.02 -9.71
CA TYR A 249 -7.13 -13.53 -10.75
C TYR A 249 -7.80 -14.59 -11.62
N LEU A 250 -8.37 -15.66 -11.05
CA LEU A 250 -8.90 -16.76 -11.87
C LEU A 250 -10.06 -16.31 -12.76
N CYS A 251 -11.01 -15.53 -12.22
CA CYS A 251 -12.16 -15.07 -12.98
C CYS A 251 -11.83 -14.04 -14.07
N PHE A 252 -10.69 -13.34 -13.96
CA PHE A 252 -10.26 -12.36 -14.94
C PHE A 252 -8.90 -12.74 -15.56
N ARG A 253 -8.54 -14.03 -15.51
CA ARG A 253 -7.22 -14.53 -15.93
C ARG A 253 -6.90 -14.15 -17.37
N GLU A 254 -7.88 -14.30 -18.26
CA GLU A 254 -7.71 -13.96 -19.67
C GLU A 254 -7.37 -12.48 -19.86
N HIS A 255 -8.01 -11.58 -19.09
CA HIS A 255 -7.72 -10.15 -19.13
C HIS A 255 -6.33 -9.82 -18.60
N PHE A 256 -5.94 -10.38 -17.45
CA PHE A 256 -4.58 -10.20 -16.90
C PHE A 256 -3.50 -10.78 -17.83
N ASN A 257 -3.77 -11.93 -18.46
CA ASN A 257 -2.85 -12.56 -19.41
C ASN A 257 -2.74 -11.75 -20.71
N ALA A 258 -3.85 -11.22 -21.22
CA ALA A 258 -3.88 -10.35 -22.39
C ALA A 258 -3.13 -9.05 -22.10
N PHE A 259 -3.38 -8.41 -20.96
CA PHE A 259 -2.65 -7.23 -20.49
C PHE A 259 -1.14 -7.52 -20.38
N THR A 260 -0.77 -8.65 -19.77
CA THR A 260 0.64 -9.06 -19.65
C THR A 260 1.28 -9.29 -21.01
N THR A 261 0.55 -9.89 -21.94
CA THR A 261 1.03 -10.16 -23.31
C THR A 261 1.21 -8.88 -24.10
N GLN A 262 0.25 -7.96 -24.05
CA GLN A 262 0.29 -6.68 -24.75
C GLN A 262 1.45 -5.81 -24.25
N ASN A 263 1.75 -5.87 -22.95
CA ASN A 263 2.78 -5.06 -22.33
C ASN A 263 4.10 -5.81 -22.14
N ARG A 264 4.26 -7.00 -22.73
CA ARG A 264 5.40 -7.90 -22.48
C ARG A 264 6.75 -7.23 -22.63
N GLN A 265 6.93 -6.37 -23.62
CA GLN A 265 8.22 -5.66 -23.82
C GLN A 265 8.55 -4.74 -22.64
N THR A 266 7.58 -3.96 -22.16
CA THR A 266 7.71 -3.11 -20.96
C THR A 266 7.92 -3.94 -19.70
N LEU A 267 7.23 -5.08 -19.59
CA LEU A 267 7.32 -5.99 -18.45
C LEU A 267 8.65 -6.74 -18.38
N LEU A 268 9.25 -7.08 -19.53
CA LEU A 268 10.53 -7.77 -19.62
C LEU A 268 11.75 -6.83 -19.60
N SER A 269 11.61 -5.59 -20.08
CA SER A 269 12.69 -4.60 -20.06
C SER A 269 13.01 -4.08 -18.65
N HIS A 270 12.05 -4.17 -17.73
CA HIS A 270 12.26 -3.93 -16.31
C HIS A 270 12.90 -5.15 -15.63
N SER A 271 14.14 -5.49 -16.01
CA SER A 271 15.08 -6.10 -15.07
C SER A 271 15.47 -5.06 -14.02
N PRO A 272 15.81 -5.45 -12.77
CA PRO A 272 16.30 -4.51 -11.78
C PRO A 272 17.72 -4.07 -12.18
N SER A 273 17.81 -3.16 -13.15
CA SER A 273 18.95 -2.27 -13.29
C SER A 273 18.60 -0.93 -12.61
N PRO A 274 19.60 -0.13 -12.20
CA PRO A 274 19.39 1.06 -11.37
C PRO A 274 18.66 2.22 -12.07
N GLN A 275 18.08 2.01 -13.25
CA GLN A 275 17.47 3.02 -14.11
C GLN A 275 15.98 3.31 -13.78
N THR A 276 15.59 3.41 -12.51
CA THR A 276 14.23 3.83 -12.10
C THR A 276 14.05 5.36 -12.03
N CYS A 277 14.95 6.11 -12.67
CA CYS A 277 15.10 7.57 -12.48
C CYS A 277 14.61 8.43 -13.67
N LEU A 278 14.21 7.87 -14.83
CA LEU A 278 13.94 8.67 -16.04
C LEU A 278 12.48 9.08 -16.28
N ASP A 279 11.49 8.52 -15.58
CA ASP A 279 10.06 8.86 -15.80
C ASP A 279 9.60 10.13 -15.05
N LEU A 280 10.53 10.87 -14.44
CA LEU A 280 10.23 12.13 -13.72
C LEU A 280 10.19 13.35 -14.63
N GLN A 281 10.66 13.23 -15.87
CA GLN A 281 10.75 14.34 -16.81
C GLN A 281 9.45 14.59 -17.58
N SER A 282 8.56 13.59 -17.68
CA SER A 282 7.25 13.69 -18.36
C SER A 282 6.16 14.35 -17.50
N ASP A 283 6.33 14.42 -16.19
CA ASP A 283 5.43 15.18 -15.29
C ASP A 283 5.75 16.69 -15.26
N LEU A 284 6.82 17.14 -15.93
CA LEU A 284 7.26 18.53 -15.92
C LEU A 284 6.47 19.44 -16.89
N LEU A 285 5.57 18.90 -17.72
CA LEU A 285 4.88 19.65 -18.78
C LEU A 285 3.34 19.73 -18.63
N LEU A 286 2.76 19.28 -17.51
CA LEU A 286 1.30 19.23 -17.35
C LEU A 286 0.73 20.01 -16.16
N TYR A 287 1.52 20.84 -15.47
CA TYR A 287 1.04 21.67 -14.36
C TYR A 287 1.49 23.14 -14.48
N GLY A 288 1.41 23.68 -15.69
CA GLY A 288 1.11 25.09 -15.90
C GLY A 288 -0.38 25.20 -16.16
N ASP A 289 -1.04 26.06 -15.39
CA ASP A 289 -2.45 26.45 -15.51
C ASP A 289 -3.47 25.43 -14.96
N ASP A 290 -3.98 25.72 -13.75
CA ASP A 290 -5.42 25.95 -13.54
C ASP A 290 -5.69 26.34 -12.07
N VAL A 291 -6.20 27.57 -11.97
CA VAL A 291 -6.77 28.39 -10.86
C VAL A 291 -7.07 27.72 -9.52
#